data_AF-A0A5N7N1C9-F1
#
_entry.id   AF-A0A5N7N1C9-F1
#
_cell.length_a   1.000
_cell.length_b   1.000
_cell.length_c   1.000
_cell.angle_alpha   90.00
_cell.angle_beta   90.00
_cell.angle_gamma   90.00
#
_symmetry.space_group_name_H-M   'P 1'
#
loop_
_entity.id
_entity.type
_entity.pdbx_description
1 polymer ?
#
loop_
_entity_poly.entity_id
_entity_poly.type
_entity_poly.pdbx_seq_one_letter_code
_entity_poly.pdbx_strand_id
1 'polypeptide(L)'
;MATAKPFSIPKREVWDAFQKVKANQGAAGVDGQTIAEFEADLANNLYRLWNRMSSGSYFPPPVRRVDLPKSDGRTRPLGIPTVGDRIAQEVVKRYLEPILEPIFHDNSYGYRPGRSAIDALRTTRQRCWRFDWVLDIDVRSYFDSIDWELLLKAVRHHTDCPWVLLYIERWLKAPVQMQDSSIVPRMAGTPQGGV
;
A
#
# COMPACT_ATOMS: atom_id res chain seq x y z
N MET A 1 -13.84 -30.84 -6.42
CA MET A 1 -14.86 -29.86 -5.97
C MET A 1 -14.50 -28.53 -6.59
N ALA A 2 -15.34 -28.01 -7.50
CA ALA A 2 -15.12 -26.70 -8.11
C ALA A 2 -15.25 -25.62 -7.03
N THR A 3 -14.18 -24.89 -6.75
CA THR A 3 -14.23 -23.74 -5.84
C THR A 3 -15.18 -22.71 -6.43
N ALA A 4 -16.25 -22.37 -5.70
CA ALA A 4 -17.32 -21.47 -6.16
C ALA A 4 -16.86 -20.03 -6.47
N LYS A 5 -15.58 -19.71 -6.25
CA LYS A 5 -14.99 -18.40 -6.50
C LYS A 5 -13.66 -18.52 -7.26
N PRO A 6 -13.37 -17.56 -8.16
CA PRO A 6 -12.14 -17.57 -8.96
C PRO A 6 -10.88 -17.38 -8.13
N PHE A 7 -10.95 -16.70 -6.97
CA PHE A 7 -9.80 -16.49 -6.09
C PHE A 7 -10.05 -17.02 -4.67
N SER A 8 -9.04 -17.73 -4.14
CA SER A 8 -9.07 -18.30 -2.79
C SER A 8 -8.49 -17.30 -1.79
N ILE A 9 -9.32 -16.35 -1.35
CA ILE A 9 -8.98 -15.40 -0.28
C ILE A 9 -9.77 -15.80 0.97
N PRO A 10 -9.12 -16.20 2.08
CA PRO A 10 -9.85 -16.54 3.31
C PRO A 10 -10.56 -15.31 3.90
N LYS A 11 -11.79 -15.47 4.40
CA LYS A 11 -12.50 -14.40 5.13
C LYS A 11 -11.70 -13.87 6.32
N ARG A 12 -10.95 -14.76 6.98
CA ARG A 12 -10.08 -14.43 8.11
C ARG A 12 -8.99 -13.43 7.73
N GLU A 13 -8.42 -13.51 6.53
CA GLU A 13 -7.42 -12.53 6.10
C GLU A 13 -8.00 -11.12 6.01
N VAL A 14 -9.23 -10.98 5.53
CA VAL A 14 -9.92 -9.68 5.47
C VAL A 14 -10.22 -9.14 6.86
N TRP A 15 -10.56 -10.01 7.81
CA TRP A 15 -10.75 -9.65 9.22
C TRP A 15 -9.44 -9.19 9.88
N ASP A 16 -8.37 -9.97 9.75
CA ASP A 16 -7.07 -9.65 10.36
C ASP A 16 -6.47 -8.37 9.74
N ALA A 17 -6.69 -8.15 8.44
CA ALA A 17 -6.34 -6.91 7.75
C ALA A 17 -7.11 -5.71 8.32
N PHE A 18 -8.41 -5.86 8.55
CA PHE A 18 -9.22 -4.82 9.18
C PHE A 18 -8.71 -4.45 10.58
N GLN A 19 -8.34 -5.43 11.40
CA GLN A 19 -7.80 -5.16 12.74
C GLN A 19 -6.52 -4.30 12.69
N LYS A 20 -5.62 -4.58 11.75
CA LYS A 20 -4.41 -3.77 11.53
C LYS A 20 -4.74 -2.35 11.05
N VAL A 21 -5.63 -2.21 10.06
CA VAL A 21 -6.05 -0.89 9.54
C VAL A 21 -6.71 -0.06 10.65
N LYS A 22 -7.52 -0.69 11.50
CA LYS A 22 -8.14 -0.03 12.66
C LYS A 22 -7.07 0.49 13.64
N ALA A 23 -6.06 -0.31 13.95
CA ALA A 23 -4.98 0.09 14.86
C ALA A 23 -4.17 1.28 14.33
N ASN A 24 -3.96 1.35 13.01
CA ASN A 24 -3.23 2.44 12.36
C ASN A 24 -4.04 3.76 12.29
N GLN A 25 -5.35 3.71 12.60
CA GLN A 25 -6.27 4.83 12.43
C GLN A 25 -6.19 5.43 11.01
N GLY A 26 -6.57 6.69 10.83
CA GLY A 26 -6.37 7.43 9.58
C GLY A 26 -7.65 7.98 8.99
N ALA A 27 -7.47 9.02 8.17
CA ALA A 27 -8.56 9.82 7.63
C ALA A 27 -9.42 9.03 6.62
N ALA A 28 -10.65 9.51 6.43
CA ALA A 28 -11.55 9.01 5.41
C ALA A 28 -11.02 9.30 3.99
N GLY A 29 -11.31 8.38 3.08
CA GLY A 29 -10.98 8.50 1.66
C GLY A 29 -11.99 9.38 0.92
N VAL A 30 -12.16 9.11 -0.38
CA VAL A 30 -13.11 9.85 -1.25
C VAL A 30 -14.58 9.62 -0.89
N ASP A 31 -14.89 8.50 -0.24
CA ASP A 31 -16.24 8.13 0.18
C ASP A 31 -16.66 8.79 1.49
N GLY A 32 -15.75 9.52 2.15
CA GLY A 32 -16.02 10.16 3.44
C GLY A 32 -16.21 9.19 4.60
N GLN A 33 -16.15 7.88 4.37
CA GLN A 33 -16.40 6.87 5.39
C GLN A 33 -15.22 6.77 6.35
N THR A 34 -15.50 7.05 7.62
CA THR A 34 -14.56 6.86 8.73
C THR A 34 -14.48 5.40 9.15
N ILE A 35 -13.46 5.04 9.91
CA ILE A 35 -13.33 3.69 10.48
C ILE A 35 -14.54 3.37 11.38
N ALA A 36 -15.00 4.33 12.18
CA ALA A 36 -16.15 4.15 13.07
C ALA A 36 -17.46 3.86 12.29
N GLU A 37 -17.70 4.56 11.18
CA GLU A 37 -18.85 4.29 10.31
C GLU A 37 -18.72 2.96 9.58
N PHE A 38 -17.51 2.58 9.18
CA PHE A 38 -17.25 1.26 8.61
C PHE A 38 -17.54 0.14 9.64
N GLU A 39 -17.22 0.37 10.92
CA GLU A 39 -17.47 -0.57 12.00
C GLU A 39 -18.95 -0.71 12.37
N ALA A 40 -19.77 0.33 12.14
CA ALA A 40 -21.19 0.29 12.46
C ALA A 40 -21.94 -0.87 11.77
N ASP A 41 -21.49 -1.26 10.57
CA ASP A 41 -21.98 -2.44 9.85
C ASP A 41 -20.83 -3.38 9.43
N LEU A 42 -19.94 -3.67 10.38
CA LEU A 42 -18.67 -4.36 10.14
C LEU A 42 -18.82 -5.69 9.39
N ALA A 43 -19.74 -6.55 9.84
CA ALA A 43 -19.89 -7.89 9.27
C ALA A 43 -20.29 -7.84 7.79
N ASN A 44 -21.24 -6.97 7.43
CA ASN A 44 -21.67 -6.80 6.04
C ASN A 44 -20.59 -6.11 5.21
N ASN A 45 -19.92 -5.09 5.75
CA ASN A 45 -18.86 -4.37 5.04
C ASN A 45 -17.68 -5.30 4.70
N LEU A 46 -17.20 -6.09 5.66
CA LEU A 46 -16.14 -7.08 5.42
C LEU A 46 -16.60 -8.19 4.48
N TYR A 47 -17.84 -8.67 4.62
CA TYR A 47 -18.38 -9.69 3.71
C TYR A 47 -18.45 -9.18 2.26
N ARG A 48 -18.93 -7.95 2.05
CA ARG A 48 -18.98 -7.32 0.71
C ARG A 48 -17.60 -7.16 0.13
N LEU A 49 -16.63 -6.68 0.92
CA LEU A 49 -15.24 -6.52 0.48
C LEU A 49 -14.64 -7.88 0.10
N TRP A 50 -14.71 -8.86 1.01
CA TRP A 50 -14.25 -10.23 0.77
C TRP A 50 -14.90 -10.83 -0.47
N ASN A 51 -16.21 -10.64 -0.66
CA ASN A 51 -16.94 -11.21 -1.77
C ASN A 51 -16.43 -10.66 -3.10
N ARG A 52 -16.26 -9.35 -3.20
CA ARG A 52 -15.73 -8.67 -4.39
C ARG A 52 -14.26 -8.97 -4.66
N MET A 53 -13.45 -9.12 -3.61
CA MET A 53 -12.05 -9.53 -3.76
C MET A 53 -11.94 -10.98 -4.23
N SER A 54 -12.73 -11.87 -3.67
CA SER A 54 -12.68 -13.30 -4.03
C SER A 54 -13.28 -13.57 -5.43
N SER A 55 -14.19 -12.73 -5.91
CA SER A 55 -14.78 -12.82 -7.24
C SER A 55 -13.98 -12.11 -8.33
N GLY A 56 -12.98 -11.29 -7.98
CA GLY A 56 -12.29 -10.43 -8.95
C GLY A 56 -13.08 -9.19 -9.39
N SER A 57 -14.24 -8.91 -8.79
CA SER A 57 -15.06 -7.72 -9.14
C SER A 57 -14.77 -6.48 -8.27
N TYR A 58 -13.79 -6.57 -7.38
CA TYR A 58 -13.31 -5.40 -6.63
C TYR A 58 -12.49 -4.47 -7.53
N PHE A 59 -12.93 -3.23 -7.67
CA PHE A 59 -12.17 -2.16 -8.32
C PHE A 59 -11.91 -1.07 -7.29
N PRO A 60 -10.66 -0.61 -7.14
CA PRO A 60 -10.35 0.43 -6.16
C PRO A 60 -11.03 1.74 -6.56
N PRO A 61 -11.65 2.44 -5.60
CA PRO A 61 -12.14 3.79 -5.83
C PRO A 61 -10.98 4.75 -6.10
N PRO A 62 -11.26 5.96 -6.64
CA PRO A 62 -10.24 6.99 -6.74
C PRO A 62 -9.61 7.29 -5.38
N VAL A 63 -8.32 7.63 -5.38
CA VAL A 63 -7.61 7.99 -4.15
C VAL A 63 -7.77 9.50 -3.89
N ARG A 64 -8.10 9.90 -2.65
CA ARG A 64 -8.33 11.31 -2.31
C ARG A 64 -7.00 12.04 -2.18
N ARG A 65 -6.76 13.08 -2.98
CA ARG A 65 -5.55 13.89 -2.87
C ARG A 65 -5.67 14.93 -1.76
N VAL A 66 -4.66 14.97 -0.90
CA VAL A 66 -4.45 16.01 0.10
C VAL A 66 -3.04 16.52 -0.04
N ASP A 67 -2.86 17.83 -0.19
CA ASP A 67 -1.53 18.42 -0.28
C ASP A 67 -1.08 18.86 1.12
N LEU A 68 -0.09 18.16 1.68
CA LEU A 68 0.46 18.48 2.99
C LEU A 68 1.61 19.50 2.84
N PRO A 69 1.67 20.56 3.66
CA PRO A 69 2.78 21.50 3.62
C PRO A 69 4.06 20.83 4.13
N LYS A 70 5.18 21.06 3.44
CA LYS A 70 6.53 20.76 3.93
C LYS A 70 7.12 21.99 4.62
N SER A 71 8.14 21.75 5.44
CA SER A 71 8.92 22.80 6.11
C SER A 71 9.66 23.74 5.15
N ASP A 72 9.86 23.34 3.88
CA ASP A 72 10.54 24.12 2.84
C ASP A 72 9.58 24.93 1.95
N GLY A 73 8.30 25.02 2.32
CA GLY A 73 7.26 25.75 1.57
C GLY A 73 6.70 24.99 0.37
N ARG A 74 7.24 23.83 0.01
CA ARG A 74 6.64 22.94 -1.01
C ARG A 74 5.52 22.11 -0.41
N THR A 75 4.64 21.57 -1.23
CA THR A 75 3.62 20.60 -0.78
C THR A 75 4.06 19.17 -1.10
N ARG A 76 3.58 18.22 -0.29
CA ARG A 76 3.67 16.77 -0.54
C ARG A 76 2.26 16.26 -0.84
N PRO A 77 1.98 15.80 -2.06
CA PRO A 77 0.70 15.16 -2.34
C PRO A 77 0.62 13.83 -1.59
N LEU A 78 -0.42 13.67 -0.79
CA LEU A 78 -0.80 12.45 -0.12
C LEU A 78 -2.09 11.92 -0.76
N GLY A 79 -2.09 10.65 -1.12
CA GLY A 79 -3.28 9.94 -1.55
C GLY A 79 -3.85 9.16 -0.38
N ILE A 80 -5.08 9.49 0.04
CA ILE A 80 -5.78 8.79 1.12
C ILE A 80 -6.79 7.82 0.50
N PRO A 81 -6.55 6.50 0.56
CA PRO A 81 -7.49 5.51 0.08
C PRO A 81 -8.69 5.39 1.04
N THR A 82 -9.78 4.79 0.57
CA THR A 82 -10.94 4.50 1.42
C THR A 82 -10.59 3.44 2.47
N VAL A 83 -11.41 3.32 3.52
CA VAL A 83 -11.21 2.28 4.54
C VAL A 83 -11.22 0.88 3.91
N GLY A 84 -12.19 0.62 3.03
CA GLY A 84 -12.25 -0.65 2.28
C GLY A 84 -11.01 -0.92 1.44
N ASP A 85 -10.46 0.12 0.80
CA ASP A 85 -9.25 -0.02 -0.02
C ASP A 85 -8.00 -0.28 0.81
N ARG A 86 -7.86 0.39 1.95
CA ARG A 86 -6.78 0.10 2.92
C ARG A 86 -6.84 -1.34 3.44
N ILE A 87 -8.04 -1.85 3.74
CA ILE A 87 -8.20 -3.25 4.14
C ILE A 87 -7.79 -4.20 3.01
N ALA A 88 -8.21 -3.93 1.78
CA ALA A 88 -7.86 -4.76 0.63
C ALA A 88 -6.34 -4.74 0.34
N GLN A 89 -5.70 -3.57 0.45
CA GLN A 89 -4.24 -3.43 0.33
C GLN A 89 -3.52 -4.20 1.43
N GLU A 90 -3.98 -4.13 2.70
CA GLU A 90 -3.41 -4.89 3.80
C GLU A 90 -3.56 -6.42 3.58
N VAL A 91 -4.66 -6.90 2.98
CA VAL A 91 -4.79 -8.32 2.61
C VAL A 91 -3.68 -8.74 1.63
N VAL A 92 -3.41 -7.93 0.61
CA VAL A 92 -2.33 -8.22 -0.35
C VAL A 92 -0.96 -8.12 0.31
N LYS A 93 -0.73 -7.13 1.17
CA LYS A 93 0.51 -6.97 1.92
C LYS A 93 0.80 -8.17 2.81
N ARG A 94 -0.19 -8.63 3.58
CA ARG A 94 -0.05 -9.81 4.46
C ARG A 94 0.30 -11.09 3.68
N TYR A 95 -0.13 -11.18 2.43
CA TYR A 95 0.27 -12.27 1.54
C TYR A 95 1.72 -12.12 1.06
N LEU A 96 2.12 -10.92 0.62
CA LEU A 96 3.43 -10.67 0.01
C LEU A 96 4.58 -10.52 1.01
N GLU A 97 4.34 -9.89 2.16
CA GLU A 97 5.34 -9.60 3.17
C GLU A 97 6.15 -10.85 3.60
N PRO A 98 5.54 -12.01 3.95
CA PRO A 98 6.31 -13.20 4.31
C PRO A 98 7.12 -13.81 3.15
N ILE A 99 6.75 -13.52 1.90
CA ILE A 99 7.47 -13.98 0.69
C ILE A 99 8.69 -13.08 0.42
N LEU A 100 8.52 -11.77 0.57
CA LEU A 100 9.53 -10.77 0.23
C LEU A 100 10.53 -10.50 1.36
N GLU A 101 10.08 -10.58 2.62
CA GLU A 101 10.91 -10.23 3.78
C GLU A 101 12.24 -11.02 3.87
N PRO A 102 12.28 -12.33 3.59
CA PRO A 102 13.54 -13.11 3.57
C PRO A 102 14.49 -12.75 2.43
N ILE A 103 14.00 -12.09 1.37
CA ILE A 103 14.75 -11.77 0.16
C ILE A 103 15.42 -10.39 0.28
N PHE A 104 14.84 -9.50 1.09
CA PHE A 104 15.37 -8.15 1.26
C PHE A 104 16.75 -8.15 1.91
N HIS A 105 17.64 -7.35 1.33
CA HIS A 105 19.00 -7.14 1.82
C HIS A 105 19.02 -6.69 3.29
N ASP A 106 19.99 -7.16 4.07
CA ASP A 106 20.11 -6.84 5.50
C ASP A 106 20.27 -5.35 5.82
N ASN A 107 20.80 -4.59 4.84
CA ASN A 107 20.92 -3.13 4.93
C ASN A 107 19.70 -2.35 4.41
N SER A 108 18.58 -3.02 4.18
CA SER A 108 17.30 -2.37 3.91
C SER A 108 16.50 -2.27 5.21
N TYR A 109 16.18 -1.05 5.63
CA TYR A 109 15.55 -0.80 6.94
C TYR A 109 14.17 -0.14 6.85
N GLY A 110 13.86 0.53 5.74
CA GLY A 110 12.60 1.28 5.59
C GLY A 110 11.40 0.35 5.39
N TYR A 111 10.29 0.67 6.05
CA TYR A 111 8.98 0.02 5.88
C TYR A 111 8.96 -1.51 6.08
N ARG A 112 9.94 -2.07 6.81
CA ARG A 112 10.05 -3.51 7.07
C ARG A 112 9.68 -3.86 8.52
N PRO A 113 8.99 -5.00 8.75
CA PRO A 113 8.70 -5.46 10.10
C PRO A 113 9.99 -5.72 10.89
N GLY A 114 10.06 -5.23 12.13
CA GLY A 114 11.21 -5.46 13.01
C GLY A 114 12.50 -4.71 12.62
N ARG A 115 12.45 -3.80 11.64
CA ARG A 115 13.56 -2.91 11.27
C ARG A 115 13.19 -1.46 11.54
N SER A 116 14.16 -0.64 11.94
CA SER A 116 13.94 0.78 12.23
C SER A 116 15.05 1.68 11.67
N ALA A 117 14.75 2.97 11.59
CA ALA A 117 15.76 3.99 11.28
C ALA A 117 16.91 4.00 12.31
N ILE A 118 16.63 3.62 13.56
CA ILE A 118 17.66 3.51 14.61
C ILE A 118 18.64 2.37 14.27
N ASP A 119 18.16 1.26 13.73
CA ASP A 119 19.03 0.15 13.31
C ASP A 119 19.92 0.55 12.14
N ALA A 120 19.38 1.31 11.18
CA ALA A 120 20.17 1.90 10.10
C ALA A 120 21.29 2.79 10.65
N LEU A 121 20.97 3.67 11.61
CA LEU A 121 21.95 4.55 12.25
C LEU A 121 23.04 3.77 13.00
N ARG A 122 22.67 2.70 13.71
CA ARG A 122 23.65 1.83 14.42
C ARG A 122 24.64 1.22 13.43
N THR A 123 24.15 0.67 12.32
CA THR A 123 25.01 0.09 11.28
C THR A 123 25.88 1.16 10.62
N THR A 124 25.32 2.33 10.29
CA THR A 124 26.07 3.45 9.71
C THR A 124 27.19 3.91 10.64
N ARG A 125 26.91 4.07 11.95
CA ARG A 125 27.92 4.46 12.94
C ARG A 125 29.11 3.51 12.99
N GLN A 126 28.88 2.20 12.92
CA GLN A 126 29.96 1.21 12.88
C GLN A 126 30.82 1.33 11.62
N ARG A 127 30.22 1.70 10.47
CA ARG A 127 30.93 1.88 9.20
C ARG A 127 31.78 3.14 9.18
N CYS A 128 31.34 4.21 9.84
CA CYS A 128 32.11 5.44 9.99
C CYS A 128 33.44 5.24 10.73
N TRP A 129 33.63 4.12 11.45
CA TRP A 129 34.94 3.78 12.03
C TRP A 129 35.93 3.19 11.02
N ARG A 130 35.43 2.75 9.85
CA ARG A 130 36.23 2.10 8.80
C ARG A 130 36.45 3.01 7.59
N PHE A 131 35.53 3.93 7.35
CA PHE A 131 35.54 4.86 6.22
C PHE A 131 35.23 6.26 6.70
N ASP A 132 35.99 7.23 6.21
CA ASP A 132 35.93 8.66 6.52
C ASP A 132 35.08 9.47 5.51
N TRP A 133 34.50 8.80 4.52
CA TRP A 133 33.64 9.40 3.51
C TRP A 133 32.29 8.68 3.41
N VAL A 134 31.28 9.40 2.91
CA VAL A 134 29.94 8.87 2.62
C VAL A 134 29.51 9.31 1.22
N LEU A 135 28.82 8.42 0.51
CA LEU A 135 28.13 8.74 -0.72
C LEU A 135 26.64 8.88 -0.41
N ASP A 136 26.16 10.11 -0.43
CA ASP A 136 24.74 10.42 -0.22
C ASP A 136 24.02 10.48 -1.57
N ILE A 137 23.06 9.57 -1.77
CA ILE A 137 22.28 9.45 -3.00
C ILE A 137 20.81 9.37 -2.62
N ASP A 138 20.01 10.25 -3.21
CA ASP A 138 18.56 10.26 -3.06
C ASP A 138 17.85 10.20 -4.42
N VAL A 139 16.68 9.56 -4.45
CA VAL A 139 15.86 9.44 -5.65
C VAL A 139 14.78 10.51 -5.65
N ARG A 140 14.88 11.44 -6.59
CA ARG A 140 13.88 12.50 -6.76
C ARG A 140 12.51 11.91 -7.09
N SER A 141 11.50 12.32 -6.32
CA SER A 141 10.08 11.99 -6.57
C SER A 141 9.82 10.50 -6.72
N TYR A 142 10.50 9.66 -5.92
CA TYR A 142 10.47 8.19 -6.03
C TYR A 142 9.06 7.63 -6.29
N PHE A 143 8.07 7.97 -5.45
CA PHE A 143 6.71 7.44 -5.58
C PHE A 143 5.93 7.99 -6.77
N ASP A 144 6.30 9.14 -7.32
CA ASP A 144 5.58 9.77 -8.44
C ASP A 144 6.09 9.25 -9.80
N SER A 145 7.32 8.73 -9.85
CA SER A 145 8.02 8.33 -11.07
C SER A 145 8.15 6.82 -11.28
N ILE A 146 7.59 5.98 -10.39
CA ILE A 146 7.66 4.52 -10.54
C ILE A 146 7.01 4.08 -11.85
N ASP A 147 7.80 3.40 -12.69
CA ASP A 147 7.31 2.72 -13.87
C ASP A 147 6.53 1.45 -13.48
N TRP A 148 5.28 1.36 -13.93
CA TRP A 148 4.39 0.25 -13.58
C TRP A 148 4.81 -1.08 -14.20
N GLU A 149 5.38 -1.08 -15.40
CA GLU A 149 5.84 -2.30 -16.05
C GLU A 149 7.04 -2.88 -15.31
N LEU A 150 7.99 -2.02 -14.91
CA LEU A 150 9.14 -2.45 -14.12
C LEU A 150 8.72 -2.93 -12.72
N LEU A 151 7.81 -2.23 -12.06
CA LEU A 151 7.28 -2.65 -10.76
C LEU A 151 6.55 -4.00 -10.86
N LEU A 152 5.64 -4.15 -11.82
CA LEU A 152 4.91 -5.40 -12.01
C LEU A 152 5.82 -6.55 -12.43
N LYS A 153 6.88 -6.28 -13.21
CA LYS A 153 7.92 -7.27 -13.53
C LYS A 153 8.63 -7.77 -12.27
N ALA A 154 8.99 -6.87 -11.35
CA ALA A 154 9.59 -7.24 -10.07
C ALA A 154 8.62 -8.06 -9.20
N VAL A 155 7.34 -7.65 -9.12
CA VAL A 155 6.34 -8.41 -8.35
C VAL A 155 6.12 -9.81 -8.94
N ARG A 156 6.00 -9.93 -10.26
CA ARG A 156 5.84 -11.23 -10.97
C ARG A 156 7.03 -12.16 -10.80
N HIS A 157 8.21 -11.63 -10.50
CA HIS A 157 9.38 -12.45 -10.20
C HIS A 157 9.25 -13.17 -8.85
N HIS A 158 8.51 -12.60 -7.89
CA HIS A 158 8.39 -13.13 -6.53
C HIS A 158 7.06 -13.82 -6.25
N THR A 159 6.02 -13.58 -7.05
CA THR A 159 4.71 -14.24 -6.90
C THR A 159 4.07 -14.49 -8.26
N ASP A 160 3.46 -15.67 -8.39
CA ASP A 160 2.59 -16.06 -9.51
C ASP A 160 1.10 -15.93 -9.18
N CYS A 161 0.79 -15.47 -7.96
CA CYS A 161 -0.57 -15.40 -7.43
C CYS A 161 -1.45 -14.43 -8.24
N PRO A 162 -2.47 -14.91 -8.98
CA PRO A 162 -3.18 -14.08 -9.96
C PRO A 162 -3.95 -12.91 -9.35
N TRP A 163 -4.56 -13.11 -8.18
CA TRP A 163 -5.36 -12.06 -7.53
C TRP A 163 -4.49 -10.95 -6.94
N VAL A 164 -3.30 -11.28 -6.46
CA VAL A 164 -2.32 -10.29 -5.97
C VAL A 164 -1.87 -9.39 -7.11
N LEU A 165 -1.46 -9.99 -8.24
CA LEU A 165 -1.05 -9.25 -9.43
C LEU A 165 -2.19 -8.36 -9.96
N LEU A 166 -3.40 -8.89 -10.02
CA LEU A 166 -4.59 -8.16 -10.45
C LEU A 166 -4.84 -6.91 -9.59
N TYR A 167 -4.81 -7.04 -8.26
CA TYR A 167 -5.11 -5.91 -7.39
C TYR A 167 -4.00 -4.87 -7.36
N ILE A 168 -2.73 -5.29 -7.38
CA ILE A 168 -1.60 -4.36 -7.50
C ILE A 168 -1.72 -3.54 -8.78
N GLU A 169 -1.99 -4.18 -9.92
CA GLU A 169 -2.17 -3.47 -11.19
C GLU A 169 -3.35 -2.49 -11.12
N ARG A 170 -4.47 -2.91 -10.52
CA ARG A 170 -5.65 -2.03 -10.36
C ARG A 170 -5.37 -0.83 -9.46
N TRP A 171 -4.62 -0.99 -8.37
CA TRP A 171 -4.25 0.12 -7.49
C TRP A 171 -3.28 1.09 -8.13
N LEU A 172 -2.31 0.60 -8.91
CA LEU A 172 -1.40 1.47 -9.67
C LEU A 172 -2.18 2.35 -10.65
N LYS A 173 -3.15 1.75 -11.36
CA LYS A 173 -4.02 2.43 -12.33
C LYS A 173 -5.17 3.23 -11.71
N ALA A 174 -5.36 3.15 -10.38
CA ALA A 174 -6.46 3.86 -9.72
C ALA A 174 -6.31 5.37 -9.91
N PRO A 175 -7.36 6.06 -10.39
CA PRO A 175 -7.29 7.49 -10.60
C PRO A 175 -7.23 8.24 -9.27
N VAL A 176 -6.85 9.51 -9.33
CA VAL A 176 -6.79 10.38 -8.15
C VAL A 176 -7.91 11.40 -8.23
N GLN A 177 -8.63 11.57 -7.13
CA GLN A 177 -9.59 12.66 -6.98
C GLN A 177 -8.87 13.88 -6.41
N MET A 178 -8.91 14.98 -7.16
CA MET A 178 -8.36 16.27 -6.77
C MET A 178 -9.30 16.99 -5.78
N GLN A 179 -8.83 18.07 -5.15
CA GLN A 179 -9.62 18.82 -4.16
C GLN A 179 -10.88 19.46 -4.75
N ASP A 180 -10.88 19.75 -6.06
CA ASP A 180 -12.03 20.26 -6.82
C ASP A 180 -13.00 19.15 -7.27
N SER A 181 -12.84 17.93 -6.74
CA SER A 181 -13.57 16.71 -7.12
C SER A 181 -13.32 16.20 -8.54
N SER A 182 -12.41 16.81 -9.31
CA SER A 182 -12.02 16.28 -10.61
C SER A 182 -11.27 14.95 -10.46
N ILE A 183 -11.52 14.02 -11.39
CA ILE A 183 -10.86 12.71 -11.42
C ILE A 183 -9.78 12.76 -12.49
N VAL A 184 -8.54 12.58 -12.06
CA VAL A 184 -7.37 12.61 -12.94
C VAL A 184 -6.81 11.19 -13.09
N PRO A 185 -6.71 10.66 -14.33
CA PRO A 185 -6.07 9.37 -14.56
C PRO A 185 -4.57 9.48 -14.31
N ARG A 186 -3.96 8.35 -13.95
CA ARG A 186 -2.52 8.25 -13.74
C ARG A 186 -1.87 7.43 -14.85
N MET A 187 -0.60 7.71 -15.09
CA MET A 187 0.23 6.94 -16.03
C MET A 187 1.51 6.40 -15.38
N ALA A 188 1.85 6.85 -14.16
CA ALA A 188 3.03 6.42 -13.41
C ALA A 188 2.88 6.65 -11.90
N GLY A 189 3.80 6.06 -11.14
CA GLY A 189 3.93 6.20 -9.70
C GLY A 189 2.92 5.38 -8.89
N THR A 190 2.98 5.49 -7.57
CA THR A 190 2.05 4.89 -6.62
C THR A 190 1.55 5.97 -5.64
N PRO A 191 0.28 5.93 -5.16
CA PRO A 191 -0.21 6.94 -4.24
C PRO A 191 0.54 6.85 -2.91
N GLN A 192 1.00 7.99 -2.41
CA GLN A 192 1.63 8.06 -1.10
C GLN A 192 0.53 8.01 -0.03
N GLY A 193 0.43 6.92 0.74
CA GLY A 193 -0.64 6.71 1.73
C GLY A 193 -1.40 5.39 1.59
N GLY A 194 -1.02 4.55 0.62
CA GLY A 194 -1.38 3.13 0.63
C GLY A 194 -0.71 2.36 1.77
N VAL A 195 -1.24 1.17 2.06
CA VAL A 195 -0.79 0.26 3.13
C VAL A 195 0.45 -0.55 2.74
#